data_AF-A0A7D4AYM6-F1
#
_entry.id   AF-A0A7D4AYM6-F1
#
_cell.length_a   1.000
_cell.length_b   1.000
_cell.length_c   1.000
_cell.angle_alpha   90.00
_cell.angle_beta   90.00
_cell.angle_gamma   90.00
#
_symmetry.space_group_name_H-M   'P 1'
#
loop_
_entity.id
_entity.type
_entity.pdbx_description
1 polymer ?
#
loop_
_entity_poly.entity_id
_entity_poly.type
_entity_poly.pdbx_seq_one_letter_code
_entity_poly.pdbx_strand_id
1 'polypeptide(L)'
;MSLLRRFTLLLPGLGLLFATSCTLRETRQEGSPNVMPEVKLRAVEQASLGTLNVLPLRTPSDVDLPKRNQLIEGYVNKSLPLKMRVRLNAYNPNLEPTSITGLDYTVLVDNKVLGSGRMPMSLELPPRDSVRVPFEFEMNTYKLLGNDALPALRNFALGFGDLNRKRMVLSLRPIVRNGRGRLSTLIHRLPLPMASVKDKPATRPRTLPASAEANLRAKPGKQVL
;
A
#
# COMPACT_ATOMS: atom_id res chain seq x y z
N MET A 1 -85.21 32.52 52.28
CA MET A 1 -83.75 32.64 52.30
C MET A 1 -83.15 31.45 51.55
N SER A 2 -82.23 31.75 50.63
CA SER A 2 -81.33 30.87 49.87
C SER A 2 -81.90 29.84 48.89
N LEU A 3 -82.32 30.35 47.72
CA LEU A 3 -82.09 29.69 46.43
C LEU A 3 -80.58 29.58 46.14
N LEU A 4 -80.26 28.69 45.19
CA LEU A 4 -79.06 28.71 44.34
C LEU A 4 -77.73 28.24 44.95
N ARG A 5 -77.42 26.94 44.80
CA ARG A 5 -76.07 26.58 44.35
C ARG A 5 -76.03 25.27 43.54
N ARG A 6 -76.20 25.47 42.23
CA ARG A 6 -75.38 24.92 41.13
C ARG A 6 -75.45 23.41 40.88
N PHE A 7 -76.43 23.07 40.05
CA PHE A 7 -76.31 22.14 38.92
C PHE A 7 -75.02 22.33 38.13
N THR A 8 -74.33 21.21 37.82
CA THR A 8 -73.34 20.90 36.75
C THR A 8 -72.30 19.95 37.37
N LEU A 9 -71.88 18.82 36.81
CA LEU A 9 -71.69 18.37 35.43
C LEU A 9 -71.48 16.83 35.55
N LEU A 10 -72.33 15.98 34.98
CA LEU A 10 -72.11 15.31 33.69
C LEU A 10 -70.78 14.50 33.62
N LEU A 11 -70.94 13.18 33.73
CA LEU A 11 -70.09 12.14 33.13
C LEU A 11 -69.76 12.53 31.67
N PRO A 12 -68.48 12.60 31.29
CA PRO A 12 -67.94 11.57 30.38
C PRO A 12 -66.47 11.22 30.72
N GLY A 13 -66.06 9.97 30.54
CA GLY A 13 -65.43 9.54 29.28
C GLY A 13 -63.92 9.37 29.52
N LEU A 14 -63.45 8.15 29.71
CA LEU A 14 -62.75 7.43 28.64
C LEU A 14 -61.60 8.27 28.05
N GLY A 15 -60.51 8.43 28.82
CA GLY A 15 -59.40 9.28 28.40
C GLY A 15 -58.09 9.11 29.18
N LEU A 16 -57.85 7.98 29.86
CA LEU A 16 -56.56 7.72 30.52
C LEU A 16 -56.07 6.28 30.24
N LEU A 17 -55.83 5.98 28.96
CA LEU A 17 -55.07 4.80 28.50
C LEU A 17 -53.94 5.19 27.53
N PHE A 18 -53.32 6.37 27.71
CA PHE A 18 -52.18 6.82 26.90
C PHE A 18 -50.95 7.18 27.74
N ALA A 19 -50.71 6.46 28.84
CA ALA A 19 -49.46 6.56 29.58
C ALA A 19 -48.43 5.56 29.04
N THR A 20 -47.58 6.08 28.15
CA THR A 20 -46.13 5.81 28.08
C THR A 20 -45.67 4.39 27.75
N SER A 21 -45.89 3.94 26.51
CA SER A 21 -44.86 3.13 25.84
C SER A 21 -43.71 4.06 25.46
N CYS A 22 -42.79 4.28 26.40
CA CYS A 22 -41.45 4.78 26.08
C CYS A 22 -40.77 3.70 25.24
N THR A 23 -40.99 3.74 23.93
CA THR A 23 -40.09 3.09 22.99
C THR A 23 -38.75 3.78 23.18
N LEU A 24 -37.88 3.16 23.97
CA LEU A 24 -36.46 3.44 23.98
C LEU A 24 -35.96 3.07 22.59
N ARG A 25 -36.21 3.96 21.63
CA ARG A 25 -35.65 3.90 20.29
C ARG A 25 -34.18 4.18 20.51
N GLU A 26 -33.43 3.10 20.69
CA GLU A 26 -32.00 3.09 20.55
C GLU A 26 -31.74 3.59 19.12
N THR A 27 -31.55 4.90 18.99
CA THR A 27 -31.06 5.50 17.76
C THR A 27 -29.65 4.96 17.62
N ARG A 28 -29.56 3.78 17.00
CA ARG A 28 -28.35 3.23 16.42
C ARG A 28 -27.92 4.29 15.42
N GLN A 29 -27.14 5.27 15.87
CA GLN A 29 -26.34 6.10 15.00
C GLN A 29 -25.47 5.10 14.28
N GLU A 30 -25.91 4.72 13.08
CA GLU A 30 -25.09 4.08 12.06
C GLU A 30 -23.98 5.09 11.77
N GLY A 31 -22.94 5.04 12.61
CA GLY A 31 -21.75 5.82 12.43
C GLY A 31 -21.25 5.55 11.02
N SER A 32 -21.13 6.61 10.23
CA SER A 32 -20.67 6.53 8.86
C SER A 32 -19.44 5.62 8.77
N PRO A 33 -19.36 4.76 7.75
CA PRO A 33 -18.23 3.84 7.62
C PRO A 33 -16.93 4.64 7.69
N ASN A 34 -16.04 4.26 8.62
CA ASN A 34 -14.75 4.91 8.78
C ASN A 34 -13.95 4.75 7.48
N VAL A 35 -13.69 5.87 6.80
CA VAL A 35 -12.98 5.92 5.53
C VAL A 35 -11.49 6.04 5.81
N MET A 36 -10.67 5.25 5.09
CA MET A 36 -9.22 5.29 5.22
C MET A 36 -8.69 6.71 4.90
N PRO A 37 -7.77 7.27 5.71
CA PRO A 37 -7.14 8.54 5.39
C PRO A 37 -6.45 8.54 4.02
N GLU A 38 -6.54 9.65 3.31
CA GLU A 38 -5.88 9.85 2.03
C GLU A 38 -4.47 10.39 2.25
N VAL A 39 -3.45 9.77 1.66
CA VAL A 39 -2.07 10.27 1.71
C VAL A 39 -1.59 10.62 0.32
N LYS A 40 -1.24 11.90 0.12
CA LYS A 40 -0.82 12.44 -1.19
C LYS A 40 0.58 13.02 -1.11
N LEU A 41 1.39 12.79 -2.15
CA LEU A 41 2.69 13.43 -2.30
C LEU A 41 2.50 14.92 -2.62
N ARG A 42 3.16 15.81 -1.87
CA ARG A 42 3.11 17.27 -2.07
C ARG A 42 4.34 17.79 -2.78
N ALA A 43 5.51 17.38 -2.32
CA ALA A 43 6.78 17.89 -2.81
C ALA A 43 7.89 16.87 -2.61
N VAL A 44 8.88 16.90 -3.50
CA VAL A 44 10.18 16.27 -3.27
C VAL A 44 11.11 17.36 -2.76
N GLU A 45 11.61 17.20 -1.53
CA GLU A 45 12.54 18.16 -0.93
C GLU A 45 13.99 17.84 -1.31
N GLN A 46 14.32 16.55 -1.33
CA GLN A 46 15.67 16.06 -1.62
C GLN A 46 15.58 14.78 -2.43
N ALA A 47 16.50 14.64 -3.38
CA ALA A 47 16.69 13.42 -4.15
C ALA A 47 18.17 13.28 -4.51
N SER A 48 18.80 12.18 -4.08
CA SER A 48 20.17 11.85 -4.46
C SER A 48 20.28 10.42 -4.97
N LEU A 49 21.19 10.21 -5.90
CA LEU A 49 21.52 8.90 -6.45
C LEU A 49 23.01 8.65 -6.22
N GLY A 50 23.32 7.76 -5.26
CA GLY A 50 24.65 7.72 -4.67
C GLY A 50 24.97 9.05 -3.99
N THR A 51 26.09 9.65 -4.35
CA THR A 51 26.53 10.98 -3.87
C THR A 51 26.00 12.14 -4.71
N LEU A 52 25.39 11.86 -5.87
CA LEU A 52 24.94 12.88 -6.80
C LEU A 52 23.56 13.42 -6.41
N ASN A 53 23.42 14.73 -6.28
CA ASN A 53 22.11 15.39 -6.19
C ASN A 53 21.39 15.35 -7.54
N VAL A 54 20.27 14.64 -7.61
CA VAL A 54 19.48 14.45 -8.85
C VAL A 54 18.23 15.32 -8.91
N LEU A 55 17.94 16.07 -7.85
CA LEU A 55 16.80 16.98 -7.82
C LEU A 55 16.81 18.03 -8.96
N PRO A 56 17.94 18.69 -9.30
CA PRO A 56 17.97 19.71 -10.34
C PRO A 56 18.11 19.15 -11.76
N LEU A 57 18.37 17.85 -11.93
CA LEU A 57 18.69 17.27 -13.24
C LEU A 57 17.41 17.06 -14.05
N ARG A 58 17.34 17.66 -15.24
CA ARG A 58 16.16 17.65 -16.14
C ARG A 58 16.51 17.14 -17.54
N THR A 59 17.70 17.44 -18.01
CA THR A 59 18.17 17.17 -19.37
C THR A 59 19.48 16.36 -19.33
N PRO A 60 19.79 15.60 -20.40
CA PRO A 60 21.05 14.84 -20.46
C PRO A 60 22.31 15.70 -20.31
N SER A 61 22.26 16.98 -20.69
CA SER A 61 23.38 17.94 -20.54
C SER A 61 23.63 18.35 -19.09
N ASP A 62 22.66 18.20 -18.19
CA ASP A 62 22.85 18.50 -16.77
C ASP A 62 23.80 17.50 -16.09
N VAL A 63 23.99 16.33 -16.72
CA VAL A 63 24.89 15.25 -16.30
C VAL A 63 26.21 15.36 -17.08
N ASP A 64 27.07 16.26 -16.60
CA ASP A 64 28.43 16.42 -17.09
C ASP A 64 29.34 15.21 -16.74
N LEU A 65 30.59 15.26 -17.22
CA LEU A 65 31.56 14.18 -17.02
C LEU A 65 31.82 13.87 -15.53
N PRO A 66 32.04 14.85 -14.63
CA PRO A 66 32.16 14.59 -13.19
C PRO A 66 30.95 13.87 -12.59
N LYS A 67 29.72 14.35 -12.85
CA LYS A 67 28.49 13.73 -12.32
C LYS A 67 28.30 12.32 -12.89
N ARG A 68 28.64 12.11 -14.16
CA ARG A 68 28.59 10.79 -14.80
C ARG A 68 29.56 9.81 -14.12
N ASN A 69 30.76 10.25 -13.76
CA ASN A 69 31.73 9.40 -13.08
C ASN A 69 31.23 8.97 -11.68
N GLN A 70 30.58 9.86 -10.93
CA GLN A 70 29.94 9.52 -9.65
C GLN A 70 28.86 8.43 -9.80
N LEU A 71 28.05 8.51 -10.86
CA LEU A 71 27.04 7.49 -11.16
C LEU A 71 27.68 6.14 -11.53
N ILE A 72 28.75 6.16 -12.33
CA ILE A 72 29.48 4.95 -12.74
C ILE A 72 30.11 4.28 -11.52
N GLU A 73 30.74 5.04 -10.62
CA GLU A 73 31.34 4.52 -9.40
C GLU A 73 30.32 3.77 -8.54
N GLY A 74 29.16 4.38 -8.27
CA GLY A 74 28.09 3.73 -7.53
C GLY A 74 27.57 2.47 -8.23
N TYR A 75 27.44 2.50 -9.56
CA TYR A 75 27.00 1.33 -10.33
C TYR A 75 28.00 0.18 -10.30
N VAL A 76 29.30 0.45 -10.54
CA VAL A 76 30.38 -0.56 -10.52
C VAL A 76 30.48 -1.21 -9.14
N ASN A 77 30.33 -0.42 -8.08
CA ASN A 77 30.30 -0.91 -6.70
C ASN A 77 28.99 -1.61 -6.32
N LYS A 78 28.05 -1.79 -7.27
CA LYS A 78 26.70 -2.35 -7.06
C LYS A 78 25.91 -1.63 -5.97
N SER A 79 26.28 -0.39 -5.69
CA SER A 79 25.76 0.44 -4.61
C SER A 79 25.38 1.81 -5.17
N LEU A 80 24.15 1.88 -5.67
CA LEU A 80 23.58 3.11 -6.20
C LEU A 80 22.28 3.46 -5.46
N PRO A 81 22.38 3.88 -4.19
CA PRO A 81 21.22 4.20 -3.36
C PRO A 81 20.49 5.44 -3.90
N LEU A 82 19.19 5.32 -4.13
CA LEU A 82 18.29 6.45 -4.28
C LEU A 82 17.82 6.86 -2.89
N LYS A 83 18.27 8.01 -2.41
CA LYS A 83 17.79 8.63 -1.17
C LYS A 83 16.82 9.73 -1.53
N MET A 84 15.63 9.72 -0.94
CA MET A 84 14.63 10.76 -1.19
C MET A 84 14.00 11.20 0.11
N ARG A 85 13.83 12.52 0.22
CA ARG A 85 13.04 13.16 1.26
C ARG A 85 11.87 13.88 0.60
N VAL A 86 10.66 13.53 1.01
CA VAL A 86 9.43 14.06 0.42
C VAL A 86 8.49 14.57 1.51
N ARG A 87 7.67 15.54 1.14
CA ARG A 87 6.54 16.00 1.96
C ARG A 87 5.28 15.30 1.50
N LEU A 88 4.61 14.62 2.42
CA LEU A 88 3.28 14.06 2.23
C LEU A 88 2.24 14.97 2.89
N ASN A 89 1.00 14.87 2.42
CA ASN A 89 -0.18 15.40 3.07
C ASN A 89 -1.15 14.26 3.36
N ALA A 90 -1.42 14.02 4.64
CA ALA A 90 -2.38 13.03 5.08
C ALA A 90 -3.68 13.75 5.46
N TYR A 91 -4.79 13.41 4.81
CA TYR A 91 -6.12 13.97 5.03
C TYR A 91 -7.03 12.95 5.70
N ASN A 92 -7.72 13.36 6.77
CA ASN A 92 -8.74 12.55 7.41
C ASN A 92 -10.14 12.96 6.93
N PRO A 93 -10.81 12.12 6.11
CA PRO A 93 -12.17 12.38 5.67
C PRO A 93 -13.22 12.10 6.77
N ASN A 94 -12.85 11.58 7.94
CA ASN A 94 -13.81 11.24 8.99
C ASN A 94 -14.20 12.46 9.84
N LEU A 95 -15.32 12.34 10.55
CA LEU A 95 -15.80 13.32 11.54
C LEU A 95 -15.18 13.09 12.94
N GLU A 96 -14.51 11.97 13.14
CA GLU A 96 -13.77 11.64 14.35
C GLU A 96 -12.25 11.70 14.07
N PRO A 97 -11.41 12.02 15.07
CA PRO A 97 -9.96 11.94 14.94
C PRO A 97 -9.51 10.52 14.58
N THR A 98 -8.45 10.41 13.78
CA THR A 98 -7.89 9.11 13.36
C THR A 98 -6.40 9.05 13.66
N SER A 99 -5.96 8.04 14.39
CA SER A 99 -4.54 7.82 14.65
C SER A 99 -3.92 6.91 13.59
N ILE A 100 -2.84 7.35 12.97
CA ILE A 100 -1.97 6.53 12.11
C ILE A 100 -0.79 6.05 12.94
N THR A 101 -0.58 4.74 13.00
CA THR A 101 0.52 4.08 13.75
C THR A 101 1.67 3.61 12.86
N GLY A 102 1.51 3.72 11.55
CA GLY A 102 2.53 3.36 10.59
C GLY A 102 2.08 3.56 9.15
N LEU A 103 3.02 3.41 8.24
CA LEU A 103 2.81 3.53 6.81
C LEU A 103 3.53 2.40 6.09
N ASP A 104 2.76 1.51 5.48
CA ASP A 104 3.29 0.55 4.51
C ASP A 104 3.46 1.25 3.17
N TYR A 105 4.61 1.07 2.54
CA TYR A 105 4.92 1.75 1.30
C TYR A 105 5.59 0.83 0.28
N THR A 106 5.37 1.13 -0.99
CA THR A 106 6.09 0.53 -2.13
C THR A 106 6.53 1.65 -3.05
N VAL A 107 7.82 1.67 -3.38
CA VAL A 107 8.41 2.64 -4.29
C VAL A 107 8.54 2.01 -5.66
N LEU A 108 8.04 2.71 -6.67
CA LEU A 108 8.23 2.37 -8.06
C LEU A 108 9.03 3.48 -8.74
N VAL A 109 9.95 3.09 -9.61
CA VAL A 109 10.69 4.00 -10.49
C VAL A 109 10.51 3.51 -11.92
N ASP A 110 10.05 4.38 -12.83
CA ASP A 110 9.74 4.04 -14.21
C ASP A 110 8.84 2.78 -14.29
N ASN A 111 7.80 2.74 -13.46
CA ASN A 111 6.85 1.62 -13.29
C ASN A 111 7.44 0.29 -12.81
N LYS A 112 8.74 0.24 -12.46
CA LYS A 112 9.38 -0.95 -11.87
C LYS A 112 9.43 -0.82 -10.36
N VAL A 113 9.11 -1.89 -9.64
CA VAL A 113 9.21 -1.92 -8.18
C VAL A 113 10.68 -1.83 -7.78
N LEU A 114 11.03 -0.76 -7.07
CA LEU A 114 12.35 -0.57 -6.47
C LEU A 114 12.43 -1.31 -5.12
N GLY A 115 11.35 -1.25 -4.35
CA GLY A 115 11.26 -1.92 -3.06
C GLY A 115 10.04 -1.51 -2.27
N SER A 116 9.87 -2.14 -1.12
CA SER A 116 8.78 -1.87 -0.18
C SER A 116 9.31 -1.84 1.25
N GLY A 117 8.60 -1.13 2.12
CA GLY A 117 8.95 -1.06 3.53
C GLY A 117 7.77 -0.66 4.40
N ARG A 118 8.04 -0.55 5.69
CA ARG A 118 7.12 -0.05 6.71
C ARG A 118 7.82 1.05 7.48
N MET A 119 7.17 2.20 7.59
CA MET A 119 7.63 3.30 8.43
C MET A 119 6.74 3.37 9.68
N PRO A 120 7.23 3.03 10.87
CA PRO A 120 6.49 3.29 12.10
C PRO A 120 6.36 4.80 12.30
N MET A 121 5.18 5.26 12.68
CA MET A 121 4.93 6.67 13.02
C MET A 121 3.77 6.76 14.00
N SER A 122 3.69 7.83 14.78
CA SER A 122 2.48 8.12 15.55
C SER A 122 1.98 9.50 15.12
N LEU A 123 0.88 9.51 14.39
CA LEU A 123 0.29 10.73 13.85
C LEU A 123 -1.20 10.74 14.14
N GLU A 124 -1.68 11.78 14.82
CA GLU A 124 -3.11 12.02 15.00
C GLU A 124 -3.60 12.97 13.91
N LEU A 125 -4.61 12.54 13.16
CA LEU A 125 -5.26 13.36 12.16
C LEU A 125 -6.56 13.94 12.73
N PRO A 126 -6.70 15.28 12.77
CA PRO A 126 -7.94 15.91 13.19
C PRO A 126 -9.10 15.56 12.24
N PRO A 127 -10.37 15.67 12.69
CA PRO A 127 -11.53 15.52 11.83
C PRO A 127 -11.50 16.50 10.66
N ARG A 128 -11.79 16.01 9.44
CA ARG A 128 -11.92 16.83 8.22
C ARG A 128 -10.73 17.73 7.90
N ASP A 129 -9.54 17.40 8.40
CA ASP A 129 -8.33 18.21 8.21
C ASP A 129 -7.14 17.39 7.71
N SER A 130 -6.08 18.09 7.30
CA SER A 130 -4.84 17.51 6.81
C SER A 130 -3.64 17.84 7.69
N VAL A 131 -2.72 16.89 7.83
CA VAL A 131 -1.42 17.10 8.46
C VAL A 131 -0.28 16.83 7.46
N ARG A 132 0.78 17.64 7.55
CA ARG A 132 2.00 17.47 6.76
C ARG A 132 2.88 16.41 7.42
N VAL A 133 3.31 15.43 6.63
CA VAL A 133 4.11 14.30 7.10
C VAL A 133 5.44 14.26 6.34
N PRO A 134 6.58 14.43 7.01
CA PRO A 134 7.88 14.17 6.39
C PRO A 134 8.04 12.67 6.14
N PHE A 135 8.51 12.29 4.96
CA PHE A 135 8.77 10.90 4.59
C PHE A 135 10.13 10.80 3.93
N GLU A 136 10.94 9.85 4.36
CA GLU A 136 12.27 9.62 3.84
C GLU A 136 12.47 8.12 3.60
N PHE A 137 13.13 7.79 2.50
CA PHE A 137 13.52 6.42 2.20
C PHE A 137 14.85 6.38 1.45
N GLU A 138 15.51 5.24 1.58
CA GLU A 138 16.74 4.91 0.86
C GLU A 138 16.63 3.50 0.31
N MET A 139 16.81 3.33 -1.01
CA MET A 139 16.74 2.03 -1.68
C MET A 139 17.78 1.93 -2.79
N ASN A 140 18.45 0.79 -2.90
CA ASN A 140 19.46 0.58 -3.93
C ASN A 140 18.81 0.33 -5.31
N THR A 141 19.16 1.16 -6.28
CA THR A 141 18.60 1.14 -7.65
C THR A 141 19.37 0.24 -8.62
N TYR A 142 20.51 -0.33 -8.22
CA TYR A 142 21.37 -1.14 -9.09
C TYR A 142 20.60 -2.21 -9.89
N LYS A 143 19.64 -2.88 -9.23
CA LYS A 143 18.81 -3.93 -9.85
C LYS A 143 17.87 -3.43 -10.95
N LEU A 144 17.59 -2.13 -11.02
CA LEU A 144 16.70 -1.54 -12.03
C LEU A 144 17.39 -1.24 -13.37
N LEU A 145 18.72 -1.08 -13.35
CA LEU A 145 19.51 -0.61 -14.49
C LEU A 145 19.86 -1.72 -15.51
N GLY A 146 19.72 -3.00 -15.13
CA GLY A 146 19.95 -4.13 -16.03
C GLY A 146 21.40 -4.27 -16.52
N ASN A 147 21.57 -5.01 -17.63
CA ASN A 147 22.89 -5.35 -18.19
C ASN A 147 23.51 -4.21 -19.00
N ASP A 148 22.70 -3.36 -19.65
CA ASP A 148 23.16 -2.19 -20.43
C ASP A 148 23.06 -0.89 -19.63
N ALA A 149 23.58 -0.92 -18.41
CA ALA A 149 23.39 0.17 -17.46
C ALA A 149 24.16 1.45 -17.81
N LEU A 150 25.36 1.37 -18.42
CA LEU A 150 26.22 2.53 -18.60
C LEU A 150 25.58 3.64 -19.47
N PRO A 151 24.98 3.34 -20.63
CA PRO A 151 24.20 4.33 -21.38
C PRO A 151 22.92 4.76 -20.65
N ALA A 152 22.29 3.84 -19.91
CA ALA A 152 21.03 4.07 -19.20
C ALA A 152 21.19 4.97 -17.97
N LEU A 153 22.34 4.95 -17.29
CA LEU A 153 22.63 5.70 -16.06
C LEU A 153 22.38 7.20 -16.21
N ARG A 154 22.84 7.78 -17.33
CA ARG A 154 22.65 9.21 -17.61
C ARG A 154 21.17 9.57 -17.63
N ASN A 155 20.37 8.80 -18.37
CA ASN A 155 18.94 9.05 -18.48
C ASN A 155 18.22 8.67 -17.18
N PHE A 156 18.73 7.70 -16.43
CA PHE A 156 18.18 7.29 -15.15
C PHE A 156 18.23 8.41 -14.11
N ALA A 157 19.32 9.17 -14.03
CA ALA A 157 19.49 10.26 -13.07
C ALA A 157 18.56 11.48 -13.27
N LEU A 158 17.80 11.55 -14.37
CA LEU A 158 17.00 12.73 -14.72
C LEU A 158 15.62 12.73 -14.07
N GLY A 159 15.05 13.91 -13.79
CA GLY A 159 13.61 14.05 -13.56
C GLY A 159 13.07 13.50 -12.24
N PHE A 160 13.92 13.10 -11.28
CA PHE A 160 13.47 12.68 -9.94
C PHE A 160 12.81 13.82 -9.14
N GLY A 161 13.14 15.07 -9.45
CA GLY A 161 12.49 16.25 -8.85
C GLY A 161 11.30 16.79 -9.64
N ASP A 162 10.87 16.13 -10.72
CA ASP A 162 9.75 16.59 -11.56
C ASP A 162 8.50 15.74 -11.30
N LEU A 163 7.57 16.29 -10.51
CA LEU A 163 6.32 15.61 -10.15
C LEU A 163 5.43 15.33 -11.38
N ASN A 164 5.56 16.09 -12.46
CA ASN A 164 4.73 15.92 -13.66
C ASN A 164 5.16 14.71 -14.49
N ARG A 165 6.43 14.33 -14.43
CA ARG A 165 6.97 13.15 -15.13
C ARG A 165 6.52 11.83 -14.52
N LYS A 166 5.98 11.84 -13.29
CA LYS A 166 5.52 10.63 -12.56
C LYS A 166 6.54 9.49 -12.55
N ARG A 167 7.84 9.84 -12.62
CA ARG A 167 8.94 8.87 -12.69
C ARG A 167 8.99 8.01 -11.44
N MET A 168 8.77 8.63 -10.29
CA MET A 168 8.66 7.96 -9.01
C MET A 168 7.19 7.92 -8.59
N VAL A 169 6.72 6.72 -8.28
CA VAL A 169 5.38 6.50 -7.74
C VAL A 169 5.53 5.87 -6.36
N LEU A 170 4.90 6.51 -5.38
CA LEU A 170 4.88 6.04 -4.01
C LEU A 170 3.48 5.50 -3.71
N SER A 171 3.36 4.17 -3.64
CA SER A 171 2.13 3.51 -3.20
C SER A 171 2.11 3.45 -1.68
N LEU A 172 1.17 4.15 -1.06
CA LEU A 172 1.08 4.33 0.38
C LEU A 172 -0.16 3.66 0.96
N ARG A 173 0.01 2.96 2.08
CA ARG A 173 -1.07 2.36 2.85
C ARG A 173 -0.93 2.71 4.33
N PRO A 174 -1.73 3.64 4.86
CA PRO A 174 -1.67 3.99 6.27
C PRO A 174 -2.19 2.83 7.12
N ILE A 175 -1.55 2.62 8.27
CA ILE A 175 -1.98 1.69 9.30
C ILE A 175 -2.71 2.53 10.34
N VAL A 176 -4.03 2.42 10.41
CA VAL A 176 -4.82 3.26 11.31
C VAL A 176 -5.36 2.49 12.51
N ARG A 177 -5.40 3.20 13.64
CA ARG A 177 -6.10 2.82 14.86
C ARG A 177 -7.18 3.86 15.09
N ASN A 178 -8.45 3.45 15.06
CA ASN A 178 -9.53 4.38 15.37
C ASN A 178 -9.64 4.62 16.89
N GLY A 179 -10.32 5.69 17.29
CA GLY A 179 -10.55 6.02 18.72
C GLY A 179 -11.25 4.92 19.52
N ARG A 180 -11.88 3.94 18.85
CA ARG A 180 -12.52 2.75 19.44
C ARG A 180 -11.58 1.53 19.52
N GLY A 181 -10.28 1.71 19.24
CA GLY A 181 -9.25 0.67 19.37
C GLY A 181 -9.20 -0.38 18.26
N ARG A 182 -10.01 -0.27 17.19
CA ARG A 182 -9.96 -1.20 16.05
C ARG A 182 -8.85 -0.79 15.08
N LEU A 183 -8.00 -1.76 14.75
CA LEU A 183 -7.02 -1.65 13.67
C LEU A 183 -7.73 -1.85 12.32
N SER A 184 -7.54 -0.93 11.38
CA SER A 184 -8.20 -0.95 10.06
C SER A 184 -7.59 -1.94 9.06
N THR A 185 -6.87 -2.96 9.51
CA THR A 185 -6.41 -4.05 8.64
C THR A 185 -7.62 -4.92 8.27
N LEU A 186 -8.56 -4.38 7.51
CA LEU A 186 -9.56 -5.14 6.80
C LEU A 186 -8.82 -5.93 5.73
N ILE A 187 -8.45 -7.14 6.11
CA ILE A 187 -8.10 -8.22 5.21
C ILE A 187 -9.31 -8.40 4.27
N HIS A 188 -9.27 -7.82 3.07
CA HIS A 188 -10.07 -8.31 1.95
C HIS A 188 -9.50 -9.68 1.54
N ARG A 189 -9.82 -10.72 2.31
CA ARG A 189 -9.78 -12.10 1.82
C ARG A 189 -11.01 -12.25 0.95
N LEU A 190 -10.85 -12.07 -0.37
CA LEU A 190 -11.79 -12.70 -1.29
C LEU A 190 -11.75 -14.22 -0.98
N PRO A 191 -12.89 -14.90 -0.81
CA PRO A 191 -12.90 -16.34 -0.75
C PRO A 191 -12.37 -16.87 -2.08
N LEU A 192 -11.26 -17.61 -2.05
CA LEU A 192 -10.80 -18.37 -3.20
C LEU A 192 -11.91 -19.36 -3.58
N PRO A 193 -12.31 -19.47 -4.85
CA PRO A 193 -13.21 -20.53 -5.27
C PRO A 193 -12.49 -21.87 -5.04
N MET A 194 -12.96 -22.62 -4.06
CA MET A 194 -12.57 -24.02 -3.85
C MET A 194 -13.05 -24.79 -5.07
N ALA A 195 -12.14 -25.11 -5.99
CA ALA A 195 -12.42 -26.00 -7.10
C ALA A 195 -12.81 -27.38 -6.55
N SER A 196 -14.01 -27.81 -6.91
CA SER A 196 -14.57 -29.13 -6.62
C SER A 196 -13.68 -30.21 -7.27
N VAL A 197 -12.97 -30.97 -6.45
CA VAL A 197 -12.28 -32.19 -6.89
C VAL A 197 -13.33 -33.29 -7.01
N LYS A 198 -13.66 -33.64 -8.25
CA LYS A 198 -14.54 -34.75 -8.61
C LYS A 198 -13.74 -36.05 -8.54
N ASP A 199 -14.23 -36.98 -7.73
CA ASP A 199 -13.67 -38.31 -7.50
C ASP A 199 -13.61 -39.22 -8.75
N LYS A 200 -12.69 -40.22 -8.64
CA LYS A 200 -12.67 -41.59 -9.22
C LYS A 200 -11.74 -41.88 -10.44
N PRO A 201 -11.20 -43.10 -10.59
CA PRO A 201 -10.23 -43.80 -9.72
C PRO A 201 -8.98 -44.31 -10.49
N ALA A 202 -7.90 -44.60 -9.76
CA ALA A 202 -6.71 -45.27 -10.29
C ALA A 202 -6.85 -46.81 -10.24
N THR A 203 -6.62 -47.47 -11.38
CA THR A 203 -6.37 -48.92 -11.44
C THR A 203 -4.91 -49.13 -11.84
N ARG A 204 -4.10 -49.71 -10.93
CA ARG A 204 -2.81 -50.32 -11.26
C ARG A 204 -3.01 -51.83 -11.37
N PRO A 205 -2.19 -52.50 -12.18
CA PRO A 205 -1.56 -53.72 -11.69
C PRO A 205 -0.04 -53.60 -11.68
N ARG A 206 0.54 -54.27 -10.68
CA ARG A 206 1.96 -54.45 -10.38
C ARG A 206 2.34 -55.84 -10.85
N THR A 207 3.43 -56.02 -11.60
CA THR A 207 4.44 -57.09 -11.40
C THR A 207 5.65 -56.95 -12.36
N LEU A 208 6.86 -56.95 -11.78
CA LEU A 208 8.15 -57.37 -12.37
C LEU A 208 8.24 -58.92 -12.31
N PRO A 209 9.31 -59.62 -12.76
CA PRO A 209 10.53 -59.22 -13.51
C PRO A 209 10.86 -60.18 -14.68
N ALA A 210 12.00 -59.95 -15.39
CA ALA A 210 13.08 -60.91 -15.59
C ALA A 210 13.70 -60.95 -17.02
N SER A 211 15.04 -60.85 -17.00
CA SER A 211 16.01 -61.58 -17.84
C SER A 211 16.38 -61.09 -19.24
N ALA A 212 17.71 -61.13 -19.45
CA ALA A 212 18.42 -61.46 -20.69
C ALA A 212 18.39 -60.40 -21.81
N GLU A 213 19.43 -60.14 -22.60
CA GLU A 213 20.74 -60.75 -22.77
C GLU A 213 21.62 -59.76 -23.56
N ALA A 214 22.92 -59.80 -23.28
CA ALA A 214 24.04 -59.77 -24.23
C ALA A 214 24.00 -58.92 -25.52
N ASN A 215 25.03 -58.06 -25.66
CA ASN A 215 26.11 -58.12 -26.69
C ASN A 215 26.57 -56.69 -27.05
N LEU A 216 27.79 -56.30 -26.69
CA LEU A 216 29.07 -56.52 -27.40
C LEU A 216 29.42 -55.34 -28.32
N ARG A 217 30.71 -55.00 -28.27
CA ARG A 217 31.55 -54.49 -29.38
C ARG A 217 31.81 -52.98 -29.46
N ALA A 218 32.85 -52.58 -28.72
CA ALA A 218 34.09 -51.96 -29.20
C ALA A 218 34.09 -51.19 -30.54
N LYS A 219 34.49 -49.91 -30.51
CA LYS A 219 35.87 -49.47 -30.86
C LYS A 219 36.06 -47.95 -30.64
N PRO A 220 37.28 -47.49 -30.27
CA PRO A 220 37.67 -46.08 -30.27
C PRO A 220 38.29 -45.68 -31.62
N GLY A 221 37.91 -44.52 -32.14
CA GLY A 221 38.49 -43.89 -33.32
C GLY A 221 39.30 -42.66 -32.93
N LYS A 222 40.55 -42.66 -33.35
CA LYS A 222 41.65 -41.72 -33.04
C LYS A 222 41.79 -40.69 -34.19
N GLN A 223 42.42 -39.55 -33.86
CA GLN A 223 43.26 -38.69 -34.73
C GLN A 223 42.59 -37.59 -35.59
N VAL A 224 42.89 -36.30 -35.33
CA VAL A 224 44.02 -35.44 -35.80
C VAL A 224 43.65 -34.70 -37.10
N LEU A 225 43.45 -33.38 -36.98
CA LEU A 225 44.31 -32.35 -37.57
C LEU A 225 44.18 -31.06 -36.75
#